data_AF-A0A955K724-F1
#
_entry.id   AF-A0A955K724-F1
#
_cell.length_a   1.000
_cell.length_b   1.000
_cell.length_c   1.000
_cell.angle_alpha   90.00
_cell.angle_beta   90.00
_cell.angle_gamma   90.00
#
_symmetry.space_group_name_H-M   'P 1'
#
loop_
_entity.id
_entity.type
_entity.pdbx_description
1 polymer ?
#
loop_
_entity_poly.entity_id
_entity_poly.type
_entity_poly.pdbx_seq_one_letter_code
_entity_poly.pdbx_strand_id
1 'polypeptide(L)'
;MNLFKPFVYLVKWIKSLFPKIRTYQIENTLVFLVLVTVALVSGSTMIEWIGVMAVFVTFNHAIVSNRLEEAEGMRIKEGIASQVACYKKQTKYFVLKEILWFAYFILLGAWSALAGVVIFLIYPLWRKAWRKY
;
A
#
# COMPACT_ATOMS: atom_id res chain seq x y z
N MET A 1 8.39 16.59 -11.50
CA MET A 1 8.11 15.41 -12.35
C MET A 1 7.35 14.39 -11.50
N ASN A 2 6.09 14.08 -11.78
CA ASN A 2 5.30 13.14 -10.95
C ASN A 2 5.87 11.73 -11.14
N LEU A 3 6.66 11.23 -10.17
CA LEU A 3 7.28 9.90 -10.18
C LEU A 3 6.27 8.77 -10.47
N PHE A 4 5.01 8.97 -10.07
CA PHE A 4 3.94 7.99 -10.21
C PHE A 4 3.19 8.01 -11.56
N LYS A 5 3.45 8.97 -12.46
CA LYS A 5 2.78 9.06 -13.78
C LYS A 5 2.76 7.72 -14.56
N PRO A 6 3.91 7.05 -14.80
CA PRO A 6 3.92 5.80 -15.57
C PRO A 6 3.06 4.71 -14.90
N PHE A 7 3.06 4.67 -13.57
CA PHE A 7 2.27 3.71 -12.81
C PHE A 7 0.76 4.00 -12.89
N VAL A 8 0.35 5.28 -12.86
CA VAL A 8 -1.06 5.68 -13.12
C VAL A 8 -1.51 5.22 -14.50
N TYR A 9 -0.69 5.45 -15.53
CA TYR A 9 -1.00 5.02 -16.89
C TYR A 9 -1.08 3.50 -17.02
N LEU A 10 -0.18 2.77 -16.37
CA LEU A 10 -0.23 1.30 -16.32
C LEU A 10 -1.55 0.80 -15.74
N VAL A 11 -1.97 1.33 -14.58
CA VAL A 11 -3.22 0.91 -13.95
C VAL A 11 -4.44 1.28 -14.82
N LYS A 12 -4.45 2.47 -15.45
CA LYS A 12 -5.50 2.87 -16.39
C LYS A 12 -5.55 1.94 -17.62
N TRP A 13 -4.40 1.60 -18.17
CA TRP A 13 -4.28 0.66 -19.28
C TRP A 13 -4.80 -0.73 -18.90
N ILE A 14 -4.41 -1.29 -17.75
CA ILE A 14 -4.94 -2.58 -17.26
C ILE A 14 -6.47 -2.52 -17.10
N LYS A 15 -7.02 -1.43 -16.56
CA LYS A 15 -8.47 -1.27 -16.44
C LYS A 15 -9.18 -1.16 -17.80
N SER A 16 -8.52 -0.61 -18.82
CA SER A 16 -9.07 -0.58 -20.18
C SER A 16 -9.17 -1.98 -20.81
N LEU A 17 -8.23 -2.87 -20.49
CA LEU A 17 -8.26 -4.27 -20.93
C LEU A 17 -9.26 -5.11 -20.13
N PHE A 18 -9.42 -4.83 -18.83
CA PHE A 18 -10.30 -5.59 -17.94
C PHE A 18 -11.24 -4.65 -17.14
N PRO A 19 -12.34 -4.19 -17.74
CA PRO A 19 -13.20 -3.15 -17.16
C PRO A 19 -13.90 -3.57 -15.85
N LYS A 20 -14.07 -4.88 -15.61
CA LYS A 20 -14.67 -5.39 -14.37
C LYS A 20 -13.70 -5.45 -13.18
N ILE A 21 -12.40 -5.29 -13.40
CA ILE A 21 -11.40 -5.39 -12.33
C ILE A 21 -11.36 -4.11 -11.50
N ARG A 22 -11.45 -4.29 -10.18
CA ARG A 22 -11.38 -3.18 -9.22
C ARG A 22 -9.93 -2.77 -8.99
N THR A 23 -9.68 -1.49 -8.78
CA THR A 23 -8.31 -0.95 -8.62
C THR A 23 -7.52 -1.64 -7.49
N TYR A 24 -8.18 -2.05 -6.39
CA TYR A 24 -7.48 -2.77 -5.31
C TYR A 24 -6.96 -4.14 -5.72
N GLN A 25 -7.64 -4.83 -6.66
CA GLN A 25 -7.20 -6.12 -7.14
C GLN A 25 -5.91 -5.97 -7.94
N ILE A 26 -5.82 -4.92 -8.77
CA ILE A 26 -4.61 -4.58 -9.52
C ILE A 26 -3.47 -4.22 -8.57
N GLU A 27 -3.73 -3.35 -7.58
CA GLU A 27 -2.74 -2.97 -6.55
C GLU A 27 -2.22 -4.20 -5.78
N ASN A 28 -3.12 -5.09 -5.36
CA ASN A 28 -2.78 -6.33 -4.66
C ASN A 28 -1.95 -7.27 -5.52
N THR A 29 -2.36 -7.53 -6.76
CA THR A 29 -1.64 -8.42 -7.66
C THR A 29 -0.24 -7.90 -7.93
N LEU A 30 -0.08 -6.59 -8.15
CA LEU A 30 1.23 -5.99 -8.39
C LEU A 30 2.14 -6.12 -7.17
N VAL A 31 1.65 -5.79 -5.97
CA VAL A 31 2.44 -5.94 -4.74
C VAL A 31 2.77 -7.40 -4.46
N PHE A 32 1.82 -8.31 -4.66
CA PHE A 32 2.06 -9.74 -4.47
C PHE A 32 3.15 -10.26 -5.42
N LEU A 33 3.12 -9.87 -6.70
CA LEU A 33 4.16 -10.23 -7.67
C LEU A 33 5.53 -9.70 -7.26
N VAL A 34 5.61 -8.46 -6.77
CA VAL A 34 6.87 -7.89 -6.25
C VAL A 34 7.37 -8.72 -5.08
N LEU A 35 6.53 -9.04 -4.10
CA LEU A 35 6.93 -9.82 -2.92
C LEU A 35 7.38 -11.24 -3.28
N VAL A 36 6.66 -11.92 -4.18
CA VAL A 36 7.04 -13.24 -4.70
C VAL A 36 8.39 -13.16 -5.41
N THR A 37 8.61 -12.14 -6.24
CA THR A 37 9.88 -11.95 -6.96
C THR A 37 11.04 -11.76 -5.98
N VAL A 38 10.86 -10.92 -4.94
CA VAL A 38 11.89 -10.72 -3.91
C VAL A 38 12.22 -12.04 -3.21
N ALA A 39 11.22 -12.79 -2.78
CA ALA A 39 11.41 -14.06 -2.07
C ALA A 39 12.13 -15.13 -2.94
N LEU A 40 11.82 -15.17 -4.24
CA LEU A 40 12.51 -16.09 -5.16
C LEU A 40 13.99 -15.71 -5.34
N VAL A 41 14.30 -14.41 -5.42
CA VAL A 41 15.68 -13.91 -5.62
C VAL A 41 16.55 -14.07 -4.37
N SER A 42 15.96 -14.00 -3.18
CA SER A 42 16.68 -14.11 -1.89
C SER A 42 17.02 -15.56 -1.47
N GLY A 43 16.63 -16.57 -2.25
CA GLY A 43 16.91 -17.98 -1.94
C GLY A 43 15.90 -18.63 -0.98
N SER A 44 14.65 -18.17 -1.04
CA SER A 44 13.47 -18.50 -0.23
C SER A 44 13.59 -19.61 0.83
N THR A 45 13.53 -19.22 2.10
CA THR A 45 13.29 -20.14 3.24
C THR A 45 11.82 -20.13 3.65
N MET A 46 11.36 -21.11 4.44
CA MET A 46 9.98 -21.13 4.95
C MET A 46 9.64 -19.90 5.81
N ILE A 47 10.64 -19.36 6.53
CA ILE A 47 10.51 -18.14 7.33
C ILE A 47 10.22 -16.93 6.44
N GLU A 48 10.85 -16.87 5.27
CA GLU A 48 10.66 -15.77 4.33
C GLU A 48 9.27 -15.75 3.71
N TRP A 49 8.71 -16.91 3.40
CA TRP A 49 7.32 -17.00 2.92
C TRP A 49 6.30 -16.55 3.95
N ILE A 50 6.54 -16.81 5.24
CA ILE A 50 5.73 -16.25 6.33
C ILE A 50 5.85 -14.71 6.33
N GLY A 51 7.05 -14.17 6.15
CA GLY A 51 7.29 -12.74 6.00
C GLY A 51 6.53 -12.13 4.81
N VAL A 52 6.59 -12.75 3.64
CA VAL A 52 5.83 -12.36 2.43
C VAL A 52 4.34 -12.28 2.73
N MET A 53 3.78 -13.31 3.38
CA MET A 53 2.36 -13.35 3.71
C MET A 53 1.99 -12.28 4.74
N ALA A 54 2.83 -12.05 5.76
CA ALA A 54 2.61 -10.99 6.74
C ALA A 54 2.59 -9.60 6.08
N VAL A 55 3.53 -9.32 5.18
CA VAL A 55 3.60 -8.07 4.42
C VAL A 55 2.38 -7.95 3.50
N PHE A 56 2.00 -9.01 2.79
CA PHE A 56 0.86 -9.01 1.89
C PHE A 56 -0.46 -8.75 2.63
N VAL A 57 -0.70 -9.41 3.76
CA VAL A 57 -1.90 -9.19 4.58
C VAL A 57 -1.92 -7.77 5.15
N THR A 58 -0.78 -7.25 5.60
CA THR A 58 -0.65 -5.86 6.08
C THR A 58 -0.94 -4.86 4.97
N PHE A 59 -0.55 -5.15 3.73
CA PHE A 59 -0.87 -4.33 2.56
C PHE A 59 -2.36 -4.29 2.27
N ASN A 60 -3.03 -5.45 2.34
CA ASN A 60 -4.49 -5.53 2.20
C ASN A 60 -5.21 -4.71 3.28
N HIS A 61 -4.74 -4.79 4.53
CA HIS A 61 -5.24 -3.96 5.61
C HIS A 61 -5.05 -2.46 5.31
N ALA A 62 -3.87 -2.05 4.81
CA ALA A 62 -3.60 -0.67 4.42
C ALA A 62 -4.52 -0.20 3.27
N ILE A 63 -4.84 -1.08 2.31
CA ILE A 63 -5.77 -0.84 1.20
C ILE A 63 -7.17 -0.50 1.69
N VAL A 64 -7.69 -1.30 2.62
CA VAL A 64 -9.03 -1.11 3.19
C VAL A 64 -9.05 0.15 4.03
N SER A 65 -8.06 0.30 4.92
CA SER A 65 -7.93 1.45 5.79
C SER A 65 -7.86 2.78 5.04
N ASN A 66 -7.07 2.87 3.96
CA ASN A 66 -6.99 4.09 3.16
C ASN A 66 -8.32 4.40 2.47
N ARG A 67 -9.06 3.38 2.01
CA ARG A 67 -10.38 3.59 1.38
C ARG A 67 -11.43 4.06 2.37
N LEU A 68 -11.37 3.60 3.62
CA LEU A 68 -12.22 4.11 4.69
C LEU A 68 -11.90 5.58 5.01
N GLU A 69 -10.61 5.93 5.10
CA GLU A 69 -10.18 7.33 5.28
C GLU A 69 -10.62 8.21 4.09
N GLU A 70 -10.51 7.70 2.87
CA GLU A 70 -10.97 8.39 1.65
C GLU A 70 -12.48 8.58 1.62
N ALA A 71 -13.27 7.55 1.95
CA ALA A 71 -14.72 7.63 2.01
C ALA A 71 -15.19 8.68 3.02
N GLU A 72 -14.58 8.71 4.20
CA GLU A 72 -14.88 9.70 5.23
C GLU A 72 -14.49 11.12 4.79
N GLY A 73 -13.34 11.26 4.11
CA GLY A 73 -12.91 12.53 3.53
C GLY A 73 -13.84 13.06 2.43
N MET A 74 -14.50 12.18 1.67
CA MET A 74 -15.48 12.56 0.65
C MET A 74 -16.80 13.06 1.27
N ARG A 75 -17.28 12.39 2.32
CA ARG A 75 -18.49 12.82 3.04
C ARG A 75 -18.38 14.25 3.56
N ILE A 76 -17.24 14.60 4.14
CA ILE A 76 -16.97 15.95 4.63
C ILE A 76 -16.98 16.97 3.48
N LYS A 77 -16.44 16.61 2.31
CA LYS A 77 -16.48 17.50 1.13
C LYS A 77 -17.90 17.71 0.59
N GLU A 78 -18.76 16.72 0.74
CA GLU A 78 -20.18 16.77 0.37
C GLU A 78 -21.03 17.50 1.42
N GLY A 79 -20.41 18.07 2.47
CA GLY A 79 -21.10 18.79 3.54
C GLY A 79 -21.73 17.89 4.60
N ILE A 80 -21.47 16.58 4.55
CA ILE A 80 -21.96 15.59 5.52
C ILE A 80 -21.00 15.58 6.72
N ALA A 81 -21.54 15.64 7.93
CA ALA A 81 -20.74 15.56 9.15
C ALA A 81 -19.92 14.27 9.22
N SER A 82 -18.69 14.38 9.72
CA SER A 82 -17.82 13.23 9.94
C SER A 82 -18.42 12.29 10.98
N GLN A 83 -18.49 11.00 10.66
CA GLN A 83 -18.77 9.94 11.61
C GLN A 83 -17.59 9.67 12.55
N VAL A 84 -16.35 9.89 12.08
CA VAL A 84 -15.14 9.58 12.85
C VAL A 84 -14.17 10.77 12.85
N ALA A 85 -14.16 11.53 13.94
CA ALA A 85 -13.32 12.73 14.09
C ALA A 85 -11.82 12.46 13.90
N CYS A 86 -11.35 11.24 14.17
CA CYS A 86 -9.93 10.89 14.10
C CYS A 86 -9.49 10.26 12.77
N TYR A 87 -10.31 10.24 11.71
CA TYR A 87 -10.00 9.51 10.48
C TYR A 87 -8.62 9.87 9.86
N LYS A 88 -8.21 11.13 9.92
CA LYS A 88 -6.88 11.59 9.44
C LYS A 88 -5.69 11.10 10.27
N LYS A 89 -5.91 10.58 11.48
CA LYS A 89 -4.84 10.00 12.31
C LYS A 89 -4.40 8.65 11.76
N GLN A 90 -5.23 7.99 10.96
CA GLN A 90 -4.96 6.67 10.41
C GLN A 90 -3.68 6.66 9.56
N THR A 91 -3.60 7.50 8.53
CA THR A 91 -2.38 7.64 7.72
C THR A 91 -1.17 8.06 8.57
N LYS A 92 -1.35 8.92 9.59
CA LYS A 92 -0.23 9.36 10.45
C LYS A 92 0.35 8.20 11.26
N TYR A 93 -0.49 7.42 11.94
CA TYR A 93 -0.05 6.26 12.71
C TYR A 93 0.49 5.15 11.81
N PHE A 94 -0.07 5.01 10.61
CA PHE A 94 0.45 4.09 9.60
C PHE A 94 1.88 4.47 9.19
N VAL A 95 2.16 5.73 8.84
CA VAL A 95 3.52 6.15 8.49
C VAL A 95 4.47 6.04 9.69
N LEU A 96 4.01 6.42 10.89
CA LEU A 96 4.83 6.33 12.09
C LEU A 96 5.23 4.89 12.42
N LYS A 97 4.29 3.93 12.37
CA LYS A 97 4.63 2.52 12.62
C LYS A 97 5.63 1.99 11.59
N GLU A 98 5.53 2.40 10.32
CA GLU A 98 6.47 1.98 9.29
C GLU A 98 7.87 2.54 9.49
N ILE A 99 8.00 3.78 9.98
CA ILE A 99 9.30 4.35 10.36
C ILE A 99 9.93 3.57 11.53
N LEU A 100 9.11 3.19 12.52
CA LEU A 100 9.58 2.37 13.65
C LEU A 100 10.00 0.96 13.18
N TRP A 101 9.19 0.32 12.32
CA TRP A 101 9.54 -0.96 11.72
C TRP A 101 10.79 -0.88 10.85
N PHE A 102 10.97 0.21 10.10
CA PHE A 102 12.19 0.45 9.33
C PHE A 102 13.44 0.40 10.23
N ALA A 103 13.42 1.20 11.31
CA ALA A 103 14.52 1.25 12.25
C ALA A 103 14.76 -0.13 12.89
N TYR A 104 13.70 -0.82 13.29
CA TYR A 104 13.79 -2.15 13.87
C TYR A 104 14.39 -3.19 12.91
N PHE A 105 13.93 -3.24 11.66
CA PHE A 105 14.40 -4.22 10.68
C PHE A 105 15.81 -3.94 10.17
N ILE A 106 16.25 -2.68 10.14
CA ILE A 106 17.66 -2.34 9.90
C ILE A 106 18.54 -2.95 10.99
N LEU A 107 18.17 -2.79 12.26
CA LEU A 107 18.94 -3.32 13.39
C LEU A 107 19.02 -4.85 13.37
N LEU A 108 17.99 -5.53 12.85
CA LEU A 108 17.96 -6.98 12.69
C LEU A 108 18.58 -7.51 11.39
N GLY A 109 18.89 -6.65 10.42
CA GLY A 109 19.33 -7.09 9.08
C GLY A 109 18.24 -7.82 8.28
N ALA A 110 16.96 -7.52 8.52
CA ALA A 110 15.83 -8.20 7.88
C ALA A 110 15.43 -7.53 6.54
N TRP A 111 16.17 -7.85 5.47
CA TRP A 111 16.04 -7.19 4.16
C TRP A 111 14.65 -7.33 3.49
N SER A 112 14.01 -8.50 3.55
CA SER A 112 12.68 -8.70 2.96
C SER A 112 11.58 -7.91 3.70
N ALA A 113 11.75 -7.71 5.01
CA ALA A 113 10.86 -6.88 5.80
C ALA A 113 11.04 -5.38 5.48
N LEU A 114 12.28 -4.94 5.22
CA LEU A 114 12.57 -3.58 4.75
C LEU A 114 11.91 -3.26 3.40
N ALA A 115 11.87 -4.23 2.48
CA ALA A 115 11.14 -4.07 1.22
C ALA A 115 9.64 -3.81 1.45
N GLY A 116 9.03 -4.53 2.40
CA GLY A 116 7.65 -4.30 2.83
C GLY A 116 7.42 -2.88 3.35
N VAL A 117 8.31 -2.39 4.22
CA VAL A 117 8.25 -1.02 4.76
C VAL A 117 8.29 0.04 3.65
N VAL A 118 9.17 -0.14 2.66
CA VAL A 118 9.24 0.77 1.50
C VAL A 118 7.93 0.77 0.72
N ILE A 119 7.34 -0.40 0.46
CA ILE A 119 6.03 -0.52 -0.19
C ILE A 119 4.95 0.23 0.61
N PHE A 120 4.94 0.07 1.93
CA PHE A 120 3.98 0.73 2.79
C PHE A 120 4.14 2.25 2.81
N LEU A 121 5.37 2.78 2.89
CA LEU A 121 5.60 4.23 2.86
C LEU A 121 5.23 4.87 1.50
N ILE A 122 5.43 4.12 0.41
CA ILE A 122 5.08 4.58 -0.94
C ILE A 122 3.56 4.56 -1.16
N TYR A 123 2.83 3.65 -0.53
CA TYR A 123 1.41 3.44 -0.81
C TYR A 123 0.51 4.68 -0.57
N PRO A 124 0.60 5.43 0.54
CA PRO A 124 -0.13 6.68 0.72
C PRO A 124 0.19 7.75 -0.36
N LEU A 125 1.46 7.82 -0.79
CA LEU A 125 1.90 8.73 -1.85
C LEU A 125 1.28 8.35 -3.19
N TRP A 126 1.27 7.05 -3.49
CA TRP A 126 0.57 6.49 -4.65
C TRP A 126 -0.92 6.85 -4.63
N ARG A 127 -1.63 6.63 -3.51
CA ARG A 127 -3.05 6.98 -3.39
C ARG A 127 -3.31 8.48 -3.58
N LYS A 128 -2.43 9.34 -3.06
CA LYS A 128 -2.49 10.78 -3.31
C LYS A 128 -2.31 11.12 -4.78
N ALA A 129 -1.40 10.44 -5.48
CA ALA A 129 -1.18 10.64 -6.91
C ALA A 129 -2.37 10.16 -7.75
N TRP A 130 -2.92 8.97 -7.46
CA TRP A 130 -4.08 8.42 -8.16
C TRP A 130 -5.30 9.35 -8.09
N ARG A 131 -5.55 9.99 -6.94
CA ARG A 131 -6.65 10.95 -6.77
C ARG A 131 -6.53 12.23 -7.63
N LYS A 132 -5.35 12.54 -8.13
CA LYS A 132 -5.12 13.73 -8.97
C LYS A 132 -5.42 13.49 -10.45
N TYR A 133 -5.62 12.23 -10.86
CA TYR A 133 -5.78 11.79 -12.25
C TYR A 133 -7.10 11.06 -12.48
#